data_AF-A0A7Y5MER4-F1
#
_entry.id   AF-A0A7Y5MER4-F1
#
_cell.length_a   1.000
_cell.length_b   1.000
_cell.length_c   1.000
_cell.angle_alpha   90.00
_cell.angle_beta   90.00
_cell.angle_gamma   90.00
#
_symmetry.space_group_name_H-M   'P 1'
#
loop_
_entity.id
_entity.type
_entity.pdbx_description
1 polymer ?
#
loop_
_entity_poly.entity_id
_entity_poly.type
_entity_poly.pdbx_seq_one_letter_code
_entity_poly.pdbx_strand_id
1 'polypeptide(L)'
;EITPELRDEGFAREFVSRVQNLRKDSGLEVTDRIAITIAAGSVLSAALNGMAEYIRSETLAVSLSGGAVAGSARRQEEINGEQCDIGIEKITH
;
A
#
# COMPACT_ATOMS: atom_id res chain seq x y z
N GLU A 1 2.72 -20.39 17.13
CA GLU A 1 2.08 -20.32 15.80
C GLU A 1 1.91 -18.86 15.41
N ILE A 2 2.06 -18.53 14.13
CA ILE A 2 1.69 -17.22 13.62
C ILE A 2 0.18 -17.29 13.36
N THR A 3 -0.60 -16.49 14.07
CA THR A 3 -2.03 -16.40 13.80
C THR A 3 -2.27 -15.64 12.49
N PRO A 4 -3.40 -15.84 11.81
CA PRO A 4 -3.73 -15.09 10.59
C PRO A 4 -3.61 -13.57 10.76
N GLU A 5 -3.97 -13.05 11.93
CA GLU A 5 -3.93 -11.61 12.24
C GLU A 5 -2.49 -11.08 12.31
N LEU A 6 -1.56 -11.84 12.91
CA LEU A 6 -0.14 -11.47 12.96
C LEU A 6 0.51 -11.49 11.58
N ARG A 7 0.06 -12.40 10.70
CA ARG A 7 0.52 -12.45 9.31
C ARG A 7 0.03 -11.24 8.53
N ASP A 8 -1.25 -10.91 8.64
CA ASP A 8 -1.87 -9.78 7.94
C ASP A 8 -1.29 -8.43 8.41
N GLU A 9 -1.05 -8.29 9.71
CA GLU A 9 -0.34 -7.14 10.27
C GLU A 9 1.08 -7.01 9.70
N GLY A 10 1.81 -8.13 9.56
CA GLY A 10 3.13 -8.16 8.95
C GLY A 10 3.12 -7.68 7.49
N PHE A 11 2.17 -8.16 6.69
CA PHE A 11 1.97 -7.69 5.31
C PHE A 11 1.65 -6.19 5.26
N ALA A 12 0.75 -5.72 6.13
CA ALA A 12 0.35 -4.33 6.15
C ALA A 12 1.50 -3.38 6.54
N ARG A 13 2.30 -3.74 7.55
CA ARG A 13 3.47 -2.96 7.97
C ARG A 13 4.51 -2.84 6.86
N GLU A 14 4.78 -3.94 6.17
CA GLU A 14 5.71 -3.91 5.03
C GLU A 14 5.15 -3.09 3.87
N PHE A 15 3.86 -3.25 3.53
CA PHE A 15 3.20 -2.44 2.51
C PHE A 15 3.26 -0.95 2.81
N VAL A 16 3.01 -0.54 4.06
CA VAL A 16 3.17 0.85 4.52
C VAL A 16 4.59 1.34 4.27
N SER A 17 5.60 0.53 4.59
CA SER A 17 7.00 0.88 4.32
C SER A 17 7.26 1.11 2.83
N ARG A 18 6.74 0.24 1.95
CA ARG A 18 6.87 0.39 0.50
C ARG A 18 6.23 1.67 -0.02
N VAL A 19 5.02 1.98 0.46
CA VAL A 19 4.30 3.21 0.10
C VAL A 19 5.07 4.45 0.55
N GLN A 20 5.62 4.47 1.77
CA GLN A 20 6.39 5.62 2.26
C GLN A 20 7.70 5.82 1.49
N ASN A 21 8.37 4.73 1.10
CA ASN A 21 9.54 4.82 0.24
C ASN A 21 9.17 5.34 -1.16
N LEU A 22 8.09 4.84 -1.75
CA LEU A 22 7.60 5.32 -3.05
C LEU A 22 7.24 6.81 -3.00
N ARG A 23 6.60 7.28 -1.91
CA ARG A 23 6.31 8.70 -1.68
C ARG A 23 7.59 9.53 -1.74
N LYS A 24 8.57 9.18 -0.90
CA LYS A 24 9.85 9.87 -0.82
C LYS A 24 10.55 9.93 -2.18
N ASP A 25 10.60 8.80 -2.88
CA ASP A 25 11.28 8.70 -4.18
C ASP A 25 10.54 9.47 -5.28
N SER A 26 9.22 9.64 -5.13
CA SER A 26 8.38 10.47 -6.03
C SER A 26 8.35 11.95 -5.67
N GLY A 27 9.05 12.38 -4.61
CA GLY A 27 9.06 13.76 -4.14
C GLY A 27 7.76 14.19 -3.43
N LEU A 28 6.98 13.24 -2.91
CA LEU A 28 5.79 13.50 -2.10
C LEU A 28 6.17 13.64 -0.63
N GLU A 29 5.45 14.53 0.06
CA GLU A 29 5.63 14.74 1.50
C GLU A 29 4.83 13.71 2.30
N VAL A 30 5.31 13.35 3.50
CA VAL A 30 4.59 12.40 4.38
C VAL A 30 3.19 12.90 4.77
N THR A 31 3.01 14.22 4.80
CA THR A 31 1.75 14.91 5.12
C THR A 31 0.79 15.01 3.94
N ASP A 32 1.22 14.67 2.72
CA ASP A 32 0.36 14.69 1.56
C ASP A 32 -0.71 13.59 1.66
N ARG A 33 -1.92 13.92 1.22
CA ARG A 33 -2.97 12.92 1.02
C ARG A 33 -2.82 12.26 -0.32
N ILE A 34 -2.94 10.93 -0.35
CA ILE A 34 -2.76 10.14 -1.58
C ILE A 34 -3.92 9.17 -1.82
N ALA A 35 -4.15 8.82 -3.07
CA ALA A 35 -4.89 7.61 -3.44
C ALA A 35 -3.89 6.48 -3.71
N ILE A 36 -4.21 5.27 -3.25
CA ILE A 36 -3.40 4.07 -3.47
C ILE A 36 -4.16 3.09 -4.35
N THR A 37 -3.47 2.60 -5.39
CA THR A 37 -3.90 1.47 -6.21
C THR A 37 -2.88 0.33 -6.10
N ILE A 38 -3.36 -0.91 -6.09
CA ILE A 38 -2.49 -2.08 -6.01
C ILE A 38 -2.97 -3.20 -6.95
N ALA A 39 -2.04 -3.82 -7.66
CA ALA A 39 -2.25 -5.13 -8.29
C ALA A 39 -1.43 -6.17 -7.52
N ALA A 40 -2.11 -7.14 -6.91
CA ALA A 40 -1.48 -8.18 -6.12
C ALA A 40 -2.26 -9.49 -6.20
N GLY A 41 -1.62 -10.60 -5.83
CA GLY A 41 -2.28 -11.88 -5.66
C GLY A 41 -3.37 -11.85 -4.58
N SER A 42 -4.20 -12.90 -4.53
CA SER A 42 -5.34 -12.99 -3.61
C SER A 42 -4.93 -12.97 -2.14
N VAL A 43 -3.77 -13.55 -1.80
CA VAL A 43 -3.26 -13.61 -0.42
C VAL A 43 -2.94 -12.21 0.09
N LEU A 44 -2.08 -11.48 -0.62
CA LEU A 44 -1.70 -10.13 -0.25
C LEU A 44 -2.91 -9.18 -0.31
N SER A 45 -3.76 -9.32 -1.33
CA SER A 45 -4.97 -8.50 -1.45
C SER A 45 -5.93 -8.70 -0.27
N ALA A 46 -6.11 -9.95 0.21
CA ALA A 46 -6.94 -10.23 1.38
C ALA A 46 -6.35 -9.60 2.66
N ALA A 47 -5.05 -9.76 2.89
CA ALA A 47 -4.36 -9.19 4.05
C ALA A 47 -4.45 -7.65 4.08
N LEU A 48 -4.19 -6.99 2.95
CA LEU A 48 -4.27 -5.53 2.84
C LEU A 48 -5.70 -5.01 2.98
N ASN A 49 -6.70 -5.74 2.47
CA ASN A 49 -8.10 -5.39 2.69
C ASN A 49 -8.50 -5.52 4.17
N GLY A 50 -8.04 -6.56 4.87
CA GLY A 50 -8.26 -6.73 6.30
C GLY A 50 -7.61 -5.63 7.15
N MET A 51 -6.50 -5.05 6.68
CA MET A 51 -5.73 -3.99 7.33
C MET A 51 -5.89 -2.61 6.69
N ALA A 52 -6.93 -2.41 5.86
CA ALA A 52 -7.07 -1.21 5.03
C ALA A 52 -7.15 0.08 5.85
N GLU A 53 -7.80 0.05 7.01
CA GLU A 53 -7.91 1.21 7.90
C GLU A 53 -6.54 1.59 8.49
N TYR A 54 -5.77 0.60 8.96
CA TYR A 54 -4.41 0.80 9.45
C TYR A 54 -3.51 1.39 8.35
N ILE A 55 -3.51 0.79 7.16
CA ILE A 55 -2.71 1.26 6.02
C ILE A 55 -3.05 2.71 5.68
N ARG A 56 -4.35 3.04 5.60
CA ARG A 56 -4.80 4.41 5.28
C ARG A 56 -4.40 5.42 6.34
N SER A 57 -4.48 5.04 7.62
CA SER A 57 -4.03 5.89 8.73
C SER A 57 -2.53 6.19 8.63
N GLU A 58 -1.71 5.15 8.47
CA GLU A 58 -0.25 5.29 8.44
C GLU A 58 0.27 6.01 7.19
N THR A 59 -0.48 5.96 6.08
CA THR A 59 -0.08 6.53 4.79
C THR A 59 -0.89 7.76 4.39
N LEU A 60 -1.75 8.29 5.27
CA LEU A 60 -2.70 9.37 4.93
C LEU A 60 -3.46 9.14 3.61
N ALA A 61 -3.76 7.88 3.30
CA ALA A 61 -4.40 7.51 2.05
C ALA A 61 -5.92 7.70 2.12
N VAL A 62 -6.47 8.44 1.16
CA VAL A 62 -7.92 8.65 1.08
C VAL A 62 -8.63 7.41 0.54
N SER A 63 -7.96 6.62 -0.29
CA SER A 63 -8.45 5.37 -0.87
C SER A 63 -7.36 4.32 -0.97
N LEU A 64 -7.76 3.06 -0.89
CA LEU A 64 -6.96 1.88 -1.19
C LEU A 64 -7.83 0.97 -2.07
N SER A 65 -7.37 0.71 -3.30
CA SER A 65 -8.16 -0.07 -4.27
C SER A 65 -7.29 -1.09 -5.00
N GLY A 66 -7.84 -2.28 -5.19
CA GLY A 66 -7.23 -3.33 -5.98
C GLY A 66 -7.55 -3.19 -7.47
N GLY A 67 -6.65 -3.67 -8.35
CA GLY A 67 -6.88 -3.77 -9.79
C GLY A 67 -5.80 -3.08 -10.61
N ALA A 68 -6.21 -2.38 -11.67
CA ALA A 68 -5.28 -1.67 -12.54
C ALA A 68 -4.53 -0.58 -11.77
N VAL A 69 -3.19 -0.63 -11.80
CA VAL A 69 -2.34 0.31 -11.07
C VAL A 69 -2.25 1.64 -11.82
N ALA A 70 -2.63 2.71 -11.13
CA ALA A 70 -2.69 4.07 -11.62
C ALA A 70 -1.94 5.04 -10.69
N GLY A 71 -1.79 6.29 -11.15
CA GLY A 71 -1.16 7.36 -10.39
C GLY A 71 0.18 7.84 -10.94
N SER A 72 0.64 8.95 -10.38
CA SER A 72 1.85 9.67 -10.80
C SER A 72 3.13 8.90 -10.47
N ALA A 73 3.13 8.10 -9.40
CA ALA A 73 4.25 7.25 -9.03
C ALA A 73 3.81 5.80 -8.93
N ARG A 74 4.56 4.91 -9.59
CA ARG A 74 4.28 3.48 -9.66
C ARG A 74 5.55 2.68 -9.51
N ARG A 75 5.47 1.54 -8.82
CA ARG A 75 6.62 0.66 -8.58
C ARG A 75 6.18 -0.78 -8.35
N GLN A 76 6.97 -1.72 -8.86
CA GLN A 76 6.85 -3.13 -8.53
C GLN A 76 7.63 -3.43 -7.25
N GLU A 77 7.02 -4.15 -6.32
CA GLU A 77 7.60 -4.49 -5.02
C GLU A 77 7.28 -5.95 -4.68
N GLU A 78 8.15 -6.53 -3.85
CA GLU A 78 7.92 -7.84 -3.24
C GLU A 78 7.65 -7.62 -1.74
N ILE A 79 6.56 -8.21 -1.24
CA ILE A 79 6.13 -8.11 0.15
C ILE A 79 5.99 -9.54 0.70
N ASN A 80 6.87 -9.93 1.63
CA ASN A 80 6.96 -11.29 2.17
C ASN A 80 6.89 -12.40 1.08
N GLY A 81 7.54 -12.18 -0.08
CA GLY A 81 7.57 -13.13 -1.20
C GLY A 81 6.40 -13.05 -2.18
N GLU A 82 5.40 -12.19 -1.93
CA GLU A 82 4.30 -11.91 -2.85
C GLU A 82 4.63 -10.69 -3.72
N GLN A 83 4.61 -10.87 -5.04
CA GLN A 83 4.84 -9.79 -6.00
C GLN A 83 3.60 -8.89 -6.11
N CYS A 84 3.82 -7.58 -6.13
CA CYS A 84 2.77 -6.59 -6.30
C CYS A 84 3.24 -5.35 -7.04
N ASP A 85 2.30 -4.70 -7.72
CA ASP A 85 2.49 -3.38 -8.30
C ASP A 85 1.73 -2.36 -7.45
N ILE A 86 2.42 -1.31 -7.02
CA ILE A 86 1.88 -0.24 -6.19
C ILE A 86 1.84 1.04 -7.01
N GLY A 87 0.72 1.76 -6.95
CA GLY A 87 0.53 3.06 -7.56
C GLY A 87 0.01 4.06 -6.54
N ILE A 88 0.59 5.25 -6.53
CA ILE A 88 0.18 6.35 -5.67
C ILE A 88 -0.05 7.62 -6.48
N GLU A 89 -1.05 8.38 -6.08
CA GLU A 89 -1.40 9.67 -6.67
C GLU A 89 -1.69 10.69 -5.58
N LYS A 90 -1.05 11.86 -5.65
CA LYS A 90 -1.34 12.97 -4.74
C LYS A 90 -2.72 13.54 -5.04
N ILE A 91 -3.53 13.69 -4.01
CA ILE A 91 -4.82 14.35 -4.11
C ILE A 91 -4.64 15.82 -3.76
N THR A 92 -4.75 16.66 -4.78
CA THR A 92 -4.80 18.11 -4.62
C THR A 92 -6.26 18.52 -4.49
N HIS A 93 -6.60 19.25 -3.43
CA HIS A 93 -7.88 19.95 -3.33
C HIS A 93 -7.82 21.29 -4.03
#